data_AF-A0A349WC53-F1
#
_entry.id   AF-A0A349WC53-F1
#
_cell.length_a   1.000
_cell.length_b   1.000
_cell.length_c   1.000
_cell.angle_alpha   90.00
_cell.angle_beta   90.00
_cell.angle_gamma   90.00
#
_symmetry.space_group_name_H-M   'P 1'
#
loop_
_entity.id
_entity.type
_entity.pdbx_description
1 polymer ?
#
loop_
_entity_poly.entity_id
_entity_poly.type
_entity_poly.pdbx_seq_one_letter_code
_entity_poly.pdbx_strand_id
1 'polypeptide(L)'
;MSILILGLVLFLGVHSVRIVADGWRTQTRARLGEGMWKGVYSVLSLVGLVLVVWGYGLARQQPVVLWNPPVAMRHAASLFTLVAFILLAAAYVPRNALKAKLHHPMVLAVKTWALAHLISNGNLADVLLFGSFLLWAVFDFRAARQRD
;
A
#
# COMPACT_ATOMS: atom_id res chain seq x y z
N MET A 1 7.21 0.62 18.03
CA MET A 1 7.75 1.08 16.72
C MET A 1 8.37 -0.05 15.90
N SER A 2 9.32 -0.82 16.46
CA SER A 2 10.06 -1.84 15.70
C SER A 2 9.19 -2.89 15.00
N ILE A 3 8.11 -3.37 15.65
CA ILE A 3 7.17 -4.34 15.05
C ILE A 3 6.46 -3.75 13.83
N LEU A 4 6.03 -2.48 13.89
CA LEU A 4 5.40 -1.80 12.76
C LEU A 4 6.39 -1.68 11.59
N ILE A 5 7.62 -1.26 11.86
CA ILE A 5 8.66 -1.13 10.83
C ILE A 5 8.95 -2.49 10.19
N LEU A 6 9.11 -3.54 10.99
CA LEU A 6 9.33 -4.90 10.49
C LEU A 6 8.16 -5.36 9.62
N GLY A 7 6.92 -5.12 10.06
CA GLY A 7 5.73 -5.43 9.28
C GLY A 7 5.70 -4.67 7.94
N LEU A 8 6.03 -3.38 7.93
CA LEU A 8 6.09 -2.56 6.72
C LEU A 8 7.17 -3.06 5.76
N VAL A 9 8.37 -3.34 6.26
CA VAL A 9 9.48 -3.88 5.45
C VAL A 9 9.11 -5.22 4.84
N LEU A 10 8.53 -6.13 5.63
CA LEU A 10 8.13 -7.44 5.13
C LEU A 10 6.99 -7.34 4.11
N PHE A 11 5.92 -6.62 4.46
CA PHE A 11 4.75 -6.49 3.61
C PHE A 11 5.08 -5.77 2.30
N LEU A 12 5.63 -4.56 2.38
CA LEU A 12 5.96 -3.77 1.18
C LEU A 12 7.13 -4.39 0.41
N GLY A 13 8.08 -5.04 1.09
CA GLY A 13 9.19 -5.74 0.45
C GLY A 13 8.71 -6.87 -0.45
N VAL A 14 7.80 -7.72 0.03
CA VAL A 14 7.18 -8.79 -0.78
C VAL A 14 6.44 -8.20 -1.99
N HIS A 15 5.70 -7.10 -1.79
CA HIS A 15 4.99 -6.41 -2.88
C HIS A 15 5.92 -5.66 -3.85
N SER A 16 7.17 -5.39 -3.45
CA SER A 16 8.15 -4.69 -4.27
C SER A 16 8.95 -5.62 -5.18
N VAL A 17 8.76 -6.94 -5.10
CA VAL A 17 9.50 -7.91 -5.94
C VAL A 17 9.34 -7.60 -7.44
N ARG A 18 8.14 -7.22 -7.90
CA ARG A 18 7.95 -6.81 -9.31
C ARG A 18 8.56 -5.47 -9.65
N ILE A 19 8.85 -4.62 -8.66
CA ILE A 19 9.47 -3.32 -8.87
C ILE A 19 10.98 -3.51 -9.11
N VAL A 20 11.63 -4.31 -8.26
CA VAL A 20 13.11 -4.42 -8.24
C VAL A 20 13.66 -5.71 -8.86
N ALA A 21 12.86 -6.78 -8.97
CA ALA A 21 13.35 -8.12 -9.28
C ALA A 21 12.36 -8.93 -10.16
N ASP A 22 11.72 -8.29 -11.15
CA ASP A 22 10.70 -8.94 -11.98
C ASP A 22 11.25 -10.13 -12.81
N GLY A 23 12.50 -10.06 -13.27
CA GLY A 23 13.19 -11.16 -13.95
C GLY A 23 13.38 -12.37 -13.04
N TRP A 24 13.89 -12.16 -11.82
CA TRP A 24 14.03 -13.22 -10.82
C TRP A 24 12.69 -13.84 -10.44
N ARG A 25 11.65 -13.02 -10.26
CA ARG A 25 10.27 -13.50 -10.03
C ARG A 25 9.81 -14.39 -11.18
N THR A 26 10.02 -13.96 -12.42
CA THR A 26 9.56 -14.71 -13.61
C THR A 26 10.25 -16.08 -13.69
N GLN A 27 11.56 -16.12 -13.49
CA GLN A 27 12.33 -17.37 -13.46
C GLN A 27 11.90 -18.28 -12.30
N THR A 28 11.70 -17.70 -11.11
CA THR A 28 11.31 -18.45 -9.92
C THR A 28 9.90 -19.02 -10.06
N ARG A 29 8.96 -18.26 -10.63
CA ARG A 29 7.61 -18.74 -10.97
C ARG A 29 7.64 -19.88 -11.98
N ALA A 30 8.53 -19.82 -12.98
CA ALA A 30 8.70 -20.90 -13.94
C ALA A 30 9.27 -22.18 -13.30
N ARG A 31 10.14 -22.05 -12.29
CA ARG A 31 10.75 -23.19 -11.58
C ARG A 31 9.84 -23.81 -10.52
N LEU A 32 9.24 -23.00 -9.66
CA LEU A 32 8.42 -23.46 -8.52
C LEU A 32 6.96 -23.73 -8.89
N GLY A 33 6.52 -23.24 -10.05
CA GLY A 33 5.11 -23.22 -10.44
C GLY A 33 4.34 -22.08 -9.79
N GLU A 34 3.21 -21.73 -10.42
CA GLU A 34 2.41 -20.57 -10.01
C GLU A 34 1.78 -20.74 -8.62
N GLY A 35 1.31 -21.95 -8.28
CA GLY A 35 0.65 -22.24 -7.00
C GLY A 35 1.59 -22.05 -5.81
N MET A 36 2.78 -22.67 -5.86
CA MET A 36 3.79 -22.54 -4.80
C MET A 36 4.24 -21.09 -4.62
N TRP A 37 4.52 -20.39 -5.73
CA TRP A 37 4.87 -18.98 -5.69
C TRP A 37 3.80 -18.14 -5.01
N LYS A 38 2.52 -18.30 -5.39
CA LYS A 38 1.40 -17.59 -4.79
C LYS A 38 1.21 -17.95 -3.32
N GLY A 39 1.44 -19.21 -2.94
CA GLY A 39 1.38 -19.67 -1.54
C GLY A 39 2.40 -18.96 -0.67
N VAL A 40 3.69 -19.02 -1.04
CA VAL A 40 4.78 -18.35 -0.32
C VAL A 40 4.54 -16.84 -0.26
N TYR A 41 4.19 -16.22 -1.39
CA TYR A 41 3.89 -14.80 -1.46
C TYR A 41 2.75 -14.41 -0.51
N SER A 42 1.67 -15.19 -0.49
CA SER A 42 0.50 -14.95 0.36
C SER A 42 0.83 -15.09 1.85
N VAL A 43 1.57 -16.13 2.24
CA VAL A 43 1.98 -16.34 3.63
C VAL A 43 2.85 -15.19 4.11
N LEU A 44 3.88 -14.82 3.36
CA LEU A 44 4.76 -13.70 3.74
C LEU A 44 3.99 -12.36 3.80
N SER A 45 3.07 -12.13 2.86
CA SER A 45 2.20 -10.96 2.87
C SER A 45 1.27 -10.95 4.09
N LEU A 46 0.71 -12.09 4.46
CA LEU A 46 -0.17 -12.21 5.63
C LEU A 46 0.60 -11.94 6.93
N VAL A 47 1.79 -12.53 7.08
CA VAL A 47 2.66 -12.28 8.23
C VAL A 47 3.02 -10.79 8.31
N GLY A 48 3.42 -10.18 7.19
CA GLY A 48 3.69 -8.75 7.12
C GLY A 48 2.48 -7.91 7.54
N LEU A 49 1.28 -8.24 7.05
CA LEU A 49 0.04 -7.54 7.40
C LEU A 49 -0.29 -7.66 8.90
N VAL A 50 -0.19 -8.86 9.47
CA VAL A 50 -0.41 -9.09 10.90
C VAL A 50 0.55 -8.26 11.74
N LEU A 51 1.83 -8.22 11.35
CA LEU A 51 2.85 -7.39 12.02
C LEU A 51 2.55 -5.90 11.90
N VAL A 52 2.07 -5.42 10.74
CA VAL A 52 1.64 -4.03 10.57
C VAL A 52 0.48 -3.71 11.51
N VAL A 53 -0.57 -4.53 11.51
CA VAL A 53 -1.78 -4.32 12.34
C VAL A 53 -1.42 -4.32 13.83
N TRP A 54 -0.70 -5.34 14.29
CA TRP A 54 -0.27 -5.44 15.68
C TRP A 54 0.71 -4.31 16.02
N GLY A 55 1.74 -4.09 15.22
CA GLY A 55 2.75 -3.06 15.44
C GLY A 55 2.15 -1.66 15.55
N TYR A 56 1.16 -1.34 14.70
CA TYR A 56 0.39 -0.11 14.78
C TYR A 56 -0.50 -0.07 16.03
N GLY A 57 -1.15 -1.18 16.37
CA GLY A 57 -1.94 -1.33 17.60
C GLY A 57 -1.15 -1.08 18.88
N LEU A 58 0.11 -1.50 18.94
CA LEU A 58 1.03 -1.18 20.04
C LEU A 58 1.47 0.29 19.98
N ALA A 59 1.81 0.77 18.80
CA ALA A 59 2.28 2.13 18.58
C ALA A 59 1.29 3.21 19.05
N ARG A 60 0.00 3.01 18.78
CA ARG A 60 -1.05 3.97 19.12
C ARG A 60 -1.36 4.04 20.62
N GLN A 61 -0.85 3.11 21.44
CA GLN A 61 -1.06 3.14 22.90
C GLN A 61 -0.22 4.22 23.58
N GLN A 62 0.92 4.57 22.98
CA GLN A 62 1.78 5.66 23.43
C GLN A 62 2.11 6.55 22.22
N PRO A 63 1.13 7.36 21.77
CA PRO A 63 1.27 8.11 20.54
C PRO A 63 2.32 9.21 20.68
N VAL A 64 3.26 9.26 19.74
CA VAL A 64 4.18 10.38 19.56
C VAL A 64 3.55 11.33 18.54
N VAL A 65 2.99 12.44 19.01
CA VAL A 65 2.38 13.47 18.16
C VAL A 65 3.50 14.31 17.53
N LEU A 66 3.53 14.40 16.20
CA LEU A 66 4.45 15.25 15.46
C LEU A 66 3.83 16.61 15.16
N TRP A 67 2.55 16.63 14.78
CA TRP A 67 1.75 17.84 14.60
C TRP A 67 0.26 17.54 14.84
N ASN A 68 -0.54 18.60 14.97
CA ASN A 68 -1.99 18.49 15.03
C ASN A 68 -2.61 19.02 13.71
N PRO A 69 -3.14 18.17 12.83
CA PRO A 69 -3.75 18.61 11.58
C PRO A 69 -4.96 19.52 11.83
N PRO A 70 -5.16 20.58 11.01
CA PRO A 70 -6.38 21.37 11.06
C PRO A 70 -7.62 20.48 10.86
N VAL A 71 -8.69 20.74 11.62
CA VAL A 71 -9.92 19.91 11.56
C VAL A 71 -10.48 19.81 10.15
N ALA A 72 -10.36 20.88 9.34
CA ALA A 72 -10.78 20.92 7.95
C ALA A 72 -10.14 19.81 7.08
N MET A 73 -8.92 19.37 7.41
CA MET A 73 -8.24 18.29 6.68
C MET A 73 -8.97 16.95 6.76
N ARG A 74 -9.81 16.74 7.78
CA ARG A 74 -10.66 15.54 7.87
C ARG A 74 -11.66 15.47 6.72
N HIS A 75 -12.25 16.60 6.32
CA HIS A 75 -13.19 16.65 5.20
C HIS A 75 -12.50 16.36 3.86
N ALA A 76 -11.31 16.94 3.65
CA ALA A 76 -10.49 16.63 2.48
C ALA A 76 -10.10 15.14 2.44
N ALA A 77 -9.70 14.58 3.57
CA ALA A 77 -9.37 13.16 3.69
C ALA A 77 -10.58 12.25 3.40
N SER A 78 -11.78 12.60 3.88
CA SER A 78 -13.01 11.87 3.53
C SER A 78 -13.27 11.87 2.03
N LEU A 79 -13.12 13.01 1.36
CA LEU A 79 -13.28 13.09 -0.10
C LEU A 79 -12.25 12.25 -0.85
N PHE A 80 -10.97 12.33 -0.47
CA PHE A 80 -9.93 11.50 -1.08
C PHE A 80 -10.14 10.00 -0.81
N THR A 81 -10.65 9.64 0.36
CA THR A 81 -10.98 8.24 0.68
C THR A 81 -12.13 7.73 -0.19
N LEU A 82 -13.15 8.56 -0.43
CA LEU A 82 -14.23 8.24 -1.37
C LEU A 82 -13.67 8.01 -2.79
N VAL A 83 -12.80 8.89 -3.27
CA VAL A 83 -12.12 8.70 -4.56
C VAL A 83 -11.29 7.41 -4.58
N ALA A 84 -10.57 7.10 -3.50
CA ALA A 84 -9.82 5.85 -3.39
C ALA A 84 -10.72 4.61 -3.49
N PHE A 85 -11.90 4.61 -2.88
CA PHE A 85 -12.85 3.51 -3.03
C PHE A 85 -13.41 3.37 -4.44
N ILE A 86 -13.70 4.48 -5.13
CA ILE A 86 -14.12 4.45 -6.54
C ILE A 86 -13.02 3.84 -7.42
N LEU A 87 -11.75 4.25 -7.21
CA LEU A 87 -10.60 3.70 -7.92
C LEU A 87 -10.39 2.21 -7.61
N LEU A 88 -10.57 1.81 -6.35
CA LEU A 88 -10.48 0.42 -5.92
C LEU A 88 -11.54 -0.44 -6.63
N ALA A 89 -12.80 0.01 -6.64
CA ALA A 89 -13.87 -0.66 -7.37
C ALA A 89 -13.56 -0.76 -8.87
N ALA A 90 -13.06 0.33 -9.47
CA ALA A 90 -12.66 0.35 -10.88
C ALA A 90 -11.55 -0.65 -11.22
N ALA A 91 -10.71 -1.06 -10.27
CA ALA A 91 -9.69 -2.08 -10.50
C ALA A 91 -10.27 -3.48 -10.76
N TYR A 92 -11.37 -3.81 -10.09
CA TYR A 92 -11.97 -5.14 -10.09
C TYR A 92 -13.20 -5.26 -10.99
N VAL A 93 -13.95 -4.17 -11.21
CA VAL A 93 -15.08 -4.17 -12.15
C VAL A 93 -14.57 -4.24 -13.60
N PRO A 94 -14.98 -5.23 -14.41
CA PRO A 94 -14.52 -5.34 -15.79
C PRO A 94 -15.13 -4.25 -16.69
N ARG A 95 -14.47 -3.95 -17.82
CA ARG A 95 -14.97 -3.08 -18.91
C ARG A 95 -15.42 -1.67 -18.47
N ASN A 96 -14.65 -1.00 -17.60
CA ASN A 96 -14.95 0.37 -17.19
C ASN A 96 -13.93 1.38 -17.74
N ALA A 97 -14.38 2.62 -17.97
CA ALA A 97 -13.57 3.69 -18.56
C ALA A 97 -12.39 4.12 -17.67
N LEU A 98 -12.54 4.05 -16.34
CA LEU A 98 -11.47 4.43 -15.41
C LEU A 98 -10.28 3.48 -15.52
N LYS A 99 -10.50 2.17 -15.54
CA LYS A 99 -9.45 1.17 -15.72
C LYS A 99 -8.80 1.30 -17.10
N ALA A 100 -9.59 1.54 -18.15
CA ALA A 100 -9.07 1.75 -19.50
C ALA A 100 -8.18 3.01 -19.60
N LYS A 101 -8.55 4.10 -18.94
CA LYS A 101 -7.81 5.38 -18.99
C LYS A 101 -6.62 5.42 -18.03
N LEU A 102 -6.74 4.84 -16.84
CA LEU A 102 -5.76 4.96 -15.76
C LEU A 102 -4.81 3.77 -15.67
N HIS A 103 -5.14 2.65 -16.31
CA HIS A 103 -4.40 1.38 -16.37
C HIS A 103 -4.21 0.66 -15.02
N HIS A 104 -3.75 1.35 -13.98
CA HIS A 104 -3.49 0.80 -12.64
C HIS A 104 -4.32 1.49 -11.52
N PRO A 105 -5.66 1.46 -11.61
CA PRO A 105 -6.52 2.13 -10.63
C PRO A 105 -6.36 1.58 -9.20
N MET A 106 -5.93 0.33 -9.02
CA MET A 106 -5.61 -0.24 -7.69
C MET A 106 -4.49 0.53 -6.97
N VAL A 107 -3.38 0.77 -7.66
CA VAL A 107 -2.22 1.46 -7.06
C VAL A 107 -2.55 2.94 -6.83
N LEU A 108 -3.33 3.55 -7.72
CA LEU A 108 -3.85 4.91 -7.53
C LEU A 108 -4.80 5.01 -6.34
N ALA A 109 -5.62 3.98 -6.08
CA ALA A 109 -6.45 3.92 -4.89
C ALA A 109 -5.59 3.94 -3.61
N VAL A 110 -4.56 3.09 -3.53
CA VAL A 110 -3.64 3.06 -2.38
C VAL A 110 -2.91 4.40 -2.22
N LYS A 111 -2.43 4.99 -3.32
CA LYS A 111 -1.76 6.30 -3.32
C LYS A 111 -2.67 7.40 -2.77
N THR A 112 -3.92 7.45 -3.24
CA THR A 112 -4.91 8.46 -2.83
C THR A 112 -5.32 8.27 -1.37
N TRP A 113 -5.55 7.02 -0.95
CA TRP A 113 -5.86 6.67 0.43
C TRP A 113 -4.73 7.03 1.39
N ALA A 114 -3.48 6.69 1.05
CA ALA A 114 -2.32 7.00 1.88
C ALA A 114 -2.13 8.53 2.03
N LEU A 115 -2.32 9.29 0.95
CA LEU A 115 -2.31 10.75 1.00
C LEU A 115 -3.41 11.31 1.92
N ALA A 116 -4.65 10.80 1.79
CA ALA A 116 -5.78 11.20 2.61
C ALA A 116 -5.48 11.06 4.11
N HIS A 117 -4.85 9.95 4.48
CA HIS A 117 -4.47 9.71 5.87
C HIS A 117 -3.31 10.62 6.32
N LEU A 118 -2.28 10.84 5.50
CA LEU A 118 -1.17 11.71 5.88
C LEU A 118 -1.59 13.16 6.15
N ILE A 119 -2.54 13.70 5.36
CA ILE A 119 -2.99 15.08 5.57
C ILE A 119 -3.89 15.24 6.80
N SER A 120 -4.51 14.15 7.29
CA SER A 120 -5.49 14.17 8.38
C SER A 120 -4.99 13.58 9.70
N ASN A 121 -3.80 12.98 9.71
CA ASN A 121 -3.19 12.36 10.88
C ASN A 121 -1.80 12.96 11.12
N GLY A 122 -1.39 13.06 12.39
CA GLY A 122 -0.15 13.74 12.77
C GLY A 122 0.71 12.97 13.77
N ASN A 123 0.41 11.70 14.06
CA ASN A 123 1.29 10.88 14.90
C ASN A 123 2.39 10.22 14.07
N LEU A 124 3.54 9.96 14.69
CA LEU A 124 4.68 9.30 14.06
C LEU A 124 4.31 7.93 13.46
N ALA A 125 3.47 7.15 14.14
CA ALA A 125 3.02 5.85 13.64
C ALA A 125 2.20 5.98 12.33
N ASP A 126 1.37 7.01 12.26
CA ASP A 126 0.53 7.31 11.08
C ASP A 126 1.44 7.70 9.92
N VAL A 127 2.39 8.60 10.16
CA VAL A 127 3.35 9.05 9.16
C VAL A 127 4.18 7.90 8.63
N LEU A 128 4.67 7.01 9.50
CA LEU A 128 5.44 5.84 9.07
C LEU A 128 4.59 4.88 8.22
N LEU A 129 3.38 4.56 8.67
CA LEU A 129 2.47 3.66 7.95
C LEU A 129 2.10 4.26 6.59
N PHE A 130 1.40 5.39 6.58
CA PHE A 130 0.86 5.96 5.35
C PHE A 130 1.94 6.55 4.45
N GLY A 131 3.01 7.11 5.02
CA GLY A 131 4.18 7.58 4.27
C GLY A 131 4.87 6.45 3.51
N SER A 132 5.07 5.29 4.16
CA SER A 132 5.67 4.12 3.52
C SER A 132 4.79 3.57 2.39
N PHE A 133 3.48 3.46 2.61
CA PHE A 133 2.53 3.06 1.57
C PHE A 133 2.47 4.07 0.41
N LEU A 134 2.53 5.37 0.69
CA LEU A 134 2.51 6.41 -0.35
C LEU A 134 3.77 6.34 -1.21
N LEU A 135 4.96 6.26 -0.58
CA LEU A 135 6.23 6.11 -1.29
C LEU A 135 6.25 4.83 -2.14
N TRP A 136 5.87 3.70 -1.55
CA TRP A 136 5.76 2.44 -2.27
C TRP A 136 4.81 2.54 -3.47
N ALA A 137 3.61 3.12 -3.29
CA ALA A 137 2.63 3.24 -4.36
C ALA A 137 3.12 4.14 -5.51
N VAL A 138 3.95 5.15 -5.25
CA VAL A 138 4.59 5.95 -6.30
C VAL A 138 5.54 5.10 -7.14
N PHE A 139 6.41 4.32 -6.51
CA PHE A 139 7.36 3.46 -7.22
C PHE A 139 6.67 2.32 -7.95
N ASP A 140 5.68 1.68 -7.32
CA ASP A 140 4.92 0.59 -7.94
C ASP A 140 4.14 1.09 -9.16
N PHE A 141 3.47 2.23 -9.05
CA PHE A 141 2.73 2.83 -10.16
C PHE A 141 3.66 3.17 -11.33
N ARG A 142 4.81 3.77 -11.06
CA ARG A 142 5.80 4.08 -12.09
C ARG A 142 6.30 2.80 -12.77
N ALA A 143 6.67 1.79 -11.99
CA ALA A 143 7.16 0.51 -12.52
C ALA A 143 6.08 -0.20 -13.34
N ALA A 144 4.82 -0.15 -12.90
CA ALA A 144 3.69 -0.72 -13.63
C ALA A 144 3.47 -0.01 -14.97
N ARG A 145 3.46 1.32 -14.99
CA ARG A 145 3.29 2.13 -16.21
C ARG A 145 4.41 1.94 -17.23
N GLN A 146 5.63 1.64 -16.79
CA GLN A 146 6.75 1.36 -17.69
C GLN A 146 6.62 0.01 -18.41
N ARG A 147 5.72 -0.85 -17.96
CA ARG A 147 5.48 -2.20 -18.53
C ARG A 147 4.21 -2.30 -19.36
N ASP A 148 3.35 -1.28 -19.31
CA ASP A 148 2.19 -1.13 -20.20
C ASP A 148 2.65 -0.79 -21.62
#